data_AF-A0A1I8JMP5-F1
#
_entry.id   AF-A0A1I8JMP5-F1
#
_cell.length_a   1.000
_cell.length_b   1.000
_cell.length_c   1.000
_cell.angle_alpha   90.00
_cell.angle_beta   90.00
_cell.angle_gamma   90.00
#
_symmetry.space_group_name_H-M   'P 1'
#
loop_
_entity.id
_entity.type
_entity.pdbx_description
1 polymer ?
#
loop_
_entity_poly.entity_id
_entity_poly.type
_entity_poly.pdbx_seq_one_letter_code
_entity_poly.pdbx_strand_id
1 'polypeptide(L)'
;MESKRLIFTLHRVAGASDEERLAVLTEVSQRLDKLIASKLLPISSELTGQDPWEYRRAYSPGLQELIEAMTFLEFLSTGRLLSLSGGVRDRLPSGLLVSQFDYLLGVCDLSGELMRLALNAAAKADFDTPERVLAFLQKLLGCCETVPDRGPD
;
A
#
# COMPACT_ATOMS: atom_id res chain seq x y z
N MET A 1 -1.06 7.00 -13.14
CA MET A 1 -0.90 7.34 -11.71
C MET A 1 -2.27 7.57 -11.06
N GLU A 2 -3.19 6.61 -11.17
CA GLU A 2 -4.44 6.67 -10.38
C GLU A 2 -4.17 6.24 -8.92
N SER A 3 -3.27 5.28 -8.68
CA SER A 3 -2.81 4.90 -7.33
C SER A 3 -2.22 6.07 -6.54
N LYS A 4 -1.36 6.90 -7.14
CA LYS A 4 -0.82 8.13 -6.50
C LYS A 4 -1.91 9.09 -6.07
N ARG A 5 -2.95 9.25 -6.88
CA ARG A 5 -4.10 10.09 -6.55
C ARG A 5 -4.85 9.53 -5.34
N LEU A 6 -4.94 8.21 -5.19
CA LEU A 6 -5.51 7.57 -4.01
C LEU A 6 -4.66 7.86 -2.77
N ILE A 7 -3.33 7.71 -2.86
CA ILE A 7 -2.40 8.02 -1.76
C ILE A 7 -2.56 9.49 -1.30
N PHE A 8 -2.60 10.45 -2.23
CA PHE A 8 -2.87 11.85 -1.89
C PHE A 8 -4.25 12.08 -1.28
N THR A 9 -5.25 11.31 -1.71
CA THR A 9 -6.60 11.39 -1.13
C THR A 9 -6.58 10.88 0.32
N LEU A 10 -5.82 9.81 0.62
CA LEU A 10 -5.68 9.26 1.97
C LEU A 10 -5.02 10.25 2.95
N HIS A 11 -4.12 11.12 2.50
CA HIS A 11 -3.53 12.17 3.36
C HIS A 11 -4.54 13.17 3.93
N ARG A 12 -5.74 13.26 3.33
CA ARG A 12 -6.81 14.16 3.81
C ARG A 12 -7.35 13.76 5.19
N VAL A 13 -7.09 12.55 5.67
CA VAL A 13 -7.53 12.08 6.99
C VAL A 13 -6.81 12.78 8.16
N ALA A 14 -5.66 13.42 7.92
CA ALA A 14 -4.95 14.14 8.97
C ALA A 14 -5.79 15.33 9.48
N GLY A 15 -6.15 15.33 10.76
CA GLY A 15 -7.00 16.36 11.37
C GLY A 15 -8.44 16.41 10.83
N ALA A 16 -8.91 15.33 10.20
CA ALA A 16 -10.30 15.17 9.79
C ALA A 16 -11.13 14.62 10.97
N SER A 17 -12.42 14.94 10.99
CA SER A 17 -13.39 14.26 11.88
C SER A 17 -13.53 12.78 11.53
N ASP A 18 -14.10 11.99 12.44
CA ASP A 18 -14.33 10.56 12.21
C ASP A 18 -15.24 10.29 11.01
N GLU A 19 -16.25 11.14 10.78
CA GLU A 19 -17.16 11.04 9.64
C GLU A 19 -16.42 11.32 8.32
N GLU A 20 -15.63 12.39 8.27
CA GLU A 20 -14.81 12.73 7.10
C GLU A 20 -13.77 11.65 6.81
N ARG A 21 -13.13 11.12 7.87
CA ARG A 21 -12.19 10.00 7.78
C ARG A 21 -12.88 8.80 7.14
N LEU A 22 -14.03 8.38 7.65
CA LEU A 22 -14.78 7.24 7.12
C LEU A 22 -15.18 7.46 5.65
N ALA A 23 -15.61 8.67 5.30
CA ALA A 23 -15.94 9.03 3.92
C ALA A 23 -14.73 8.92 2.99
N VAL A 24 -13.56 9.43 3.39
CA VAL A 24 -12.31 9.35 2.62
C VAL A 24 -11.88 7.89 2.42
N LEU A 25 -11.90 7.07 3.47
CA LEU A 25 -11.51 5.66 3.39
C LEU A 25 -12.46 4.87 2.46
N THR A 26 -13.76 5.15 2.55
CA THR A 26 -14.77 4.54 1.67
C THR A 26 -14.58 4.95 0.21
N GLU A 27 -14.36 6.24 -0.05
CA GLU A 27 -14.09 6.78 -1.38
C GLU A 27 -12.86 6.09 -2.01
N VAL A 28 -11.76 6.03 -1.26
CA VAL A 28 -10.51 5.43 -1.73
C VAL A 28 -10.69 3.93 -1.96
N SER A 29 -11.37 3.21 -1.07
CA SER A 29 -11.64 1.78 -1.26
C SER A 29 -12.40 1.50 -2.56
N GLN A 30 -13.48 2.24 -2.82
CA GLN A 30 -14.28 2.08 -4.04
C GLN A 30 -13.49 2.42 -5.30
N ARG A 31 -12.68 3.48 -5.26
CA ARG A 31 -11.83 3.87 -6.40
C ARG A 31 -10.72 2.85 -6.64
N LEU A 32 -10.19 2.23 -5.58
CA LEU A 32 -9.21 1.16 -5.67
C LEU A 32 -9.80 -0.10 -6.31
N ASP A 33 -11.01 -0.51 -5.91
CA ASP A 33 -11.71 -1.65 -6.52
C ASP A 33 -11.99 -1.41 -8.02
N LYS A 34 -12.42 -0.18 -8.37
CA LYS A 34 -12.60 0.24 -9.77
C LYS A 34 -11.28 0.22 -10.55
N LEU A 35 -10.17 0.64 -9.94
CA LEU A 35 -8.85 0.63 -10.57
C LEU A 35 -8.40 -0.80 -10.88
N ILE A 36 -8.53 -1.71 -9.91
CA ILE A 36 -8.22 -3.13 -10.08
C ILE A 36 -9.07 -3.71 -11.21
N ALA A 37 -10.38 -3.46 -11.18
CA ALA A 37 -11.30 -4.01 -12.16
C ALA A 37 -11.06 -3.47 -13.59
N SER A 38 -10.73 -2.20 -13.74
CA SER A 38 -10.60 -1.56 -15.05
C SER A 38 -9.20 -1.66 -15.67
N LYS A 39 -8.15 -1.79 -14.85
CA LYS A 39 -6.76 -1.77 -15.33
C LYS A 39 -6.06 -3.11 -15.18
N LEU A 40 -6.29 -3.84 -14.08
CA LEU A 40 -5.54 -5.06 -13.80
C LEU A 40 -6.24 -6.32 -14.31
N LEU A 41 -7.57 -6.37 -14.29
CA LEU A 41 -8.31 -7.50 -14.88
C LEU A 41 -7.99 -7.71 -16.37
N PRO A 42 -7.97 -6.66 -17.23
CA PRO A 42 -7.60 -6.83 -18.63
C PRO A 42 -6.16 -7.34 -18.80
N ILE A 43 -5.21 -6.76 -18.06
CA ILE A 43 -3.80 -7.21 -18.08
C ILE A 43 -3.71 -8.68 -17.68
N SER A 44 -4.39 -9.10 -16.60
CA SER A 44 -4.37 -10.50 -16.17
C SER A 44 -4.96 -11.45 -17.22
N SER A 45 -5.99 -11.00 -17.95
CA SER A 45 -6.61 -11.79 -19.01
C SER A 45 -5.66 -11.96 -20.19
N GLU A 46 -4.96 -10.89 -20.59
CA GLU A 46 -3.96 -10.89 -21.68
C GLU A 46 -2.73 -11.76 -21.37
N LEU A 47 -2.36 -11.88 -20.09
CA LEU A 47 -1.24 -12.70 -19.64
C LEU A 47 -1.57 -14.20 -19.54
N THR A 48 -2.83 -14.61 -19.78
CA THR A 48 -3.24 -16.01 -19.70
C THR A 48 -2.51 -16.85 -20.76
N GLY A 49 -1.72 -17.83 -20.31
CA GLY A 49 -0.95 -18.72 -21.19
C GLY A 49 0.41 -18.18 -21.62
N GLN A 50 0.80 -17.00 -21.15
CA GLN A 50 2.14 -16.42 -21.33
C GLN A 50 3.05 -16.73 -20.13
N ASP A 51 4.37 -16.62 -20.29
CA ASP A 51 5.29 -16.68 -19.14
C ASP A 51 5.07 -15.45 -18.24
N PRO A 52 4.64 -15.62 -16.97
CA PRO A 52 4.39 -14.50 -16.06
C PRO A 52 5.62 -13.62 -15.80
N TRP A 53 6.84 -14.14 -16.00
CA TRP A 53 8.08 -13.42 -15.77
C TRP A 53 8.45 -12.48 -16.92
N GLU A 54 8.03 -12.78 -18.14
CA GLU A 54 8.40 -12.04 -19.35
C GLU A 54 7.90 -10.59 -19.29
N TYR A 55 6.63 -10.41 -18.89
CA TYR A 55 5.97 -9.10 -18.85
C TYR A 55 6.04 -8.40 -17.50
N ARG A 56 6.68 -9.02 -16.51
CA ARG A 56 6.70 -8.53 -15.14
C ARG A 56 7.23 -7.10 -15.01
N ARG A 57 8.29 -6.77 -15.75
CA ARG A 57 8.90 -5.42 -15.71
C ARG A 57 7.94 -4.33 -16.19
N ALA A 58 6.95 -4.66 -17.03
CA ALA A 58 6.01 -3.70 -17.58
C ALA A 58 4.98 -3.21 -16.55
N TYR A 59 4.61 -4.04 -15.57
CA TYR A 59 3.56 -3.71 -14.59
C TYR A 59 4.05 -3.64 -13.14
N SER A 60 5.25 -4.16 -12.83
CA SER A 60 5.82 -4.19 -11.48
C SER A 60 5.88 -2.81 -10.79
N PRO A 61 6.30 -1.71 -11.44
CA PRO A 61 6.25 -0.38 -10.82
C PRO A 61 4.83 0.06 -10.44
N GLY A 62 3.85 -0.20 -11.30
CA GLY A 62 2.45 0.11 -11.02
C GLY A 62 1.85 -0.74 -9.91
N LEU A 63 2.32 -1.99 -9.76
CA LEU A 63 1.97 -2.86 -8.64
C LEU A 63 2.54 -2.35 -7.31
N GLN A 64 3.80 -1.90 -7.28
CA GLN A 64 4.41 -1.35 -6.07
C GLN A 64 3.61 -0.14 -5.56
N GLU A 65 3.26 0.79 -6.45
CA GLU A 65 2.43 1.97 -6.15
C GLU A 65 1.01 1.57 -5.68
N LEU A 66 0.44 0.50 -6.24
CA LEU A 66 -0.85 -0.01 -5.79
C LEU A 66 -0.77 -0.66 -4.39
N ILE A 67 0.29 -1.42 -4.12
CA ILE A 67 0.52 -2.06 -2.83
C ILE A 67 0.69 -1.01 -1.74
N GLU A 68 1.44 0.06 -2.03
CA GLU A 68 1.55 1.24 -1.17
C GLU A 68 0.15 1.80 -0.84
N ALA A 69 -0.69 2.05 -1.85
CA ALA A 69 -2.06 2.55 -1.63
C ALA A 69 -2.94 1.59 -0.80
N MET A 70 -2.86 0.29 -1.08
CA MET A 70 -3.64 -0.74 -0.37
C MET A 70 -3.22 -0.88 1.10
N THR A 71 -1.91 -0.92 1.35
CA THR A 71 -1.35 -1.03 2.69
C THR A 71 -1.55 0.25 3.49
N PHE A 72 -1.53 1.42 2.85
CA PHE A 72 -1.85 2.69 3.49
C PHE A 72 -3.33 2.75 3.91
N LEU A 73 -4.25 2.33 3.03
CA LEU A 73 -5.67 2.23 3.35
C LEU A 73 -5.92 1.28 4.54
N GLU A 74 -5.28 0.11 4.56
CA GLU A 74 -5.40 -0.85 5.67
C GLU A 74 -4.85 -0.27 6.98
N PHE A 75 -3.69 0.40 6.96
CA PHE A 75 -3.13 1.05 8.14
C PHE A 75 -4.08 2.13 8.69
N LEU A 76 -4.68 2.93 7.83
CA LEU A 76 -5.63 3.96 8.25
C LEU A 76 -6.95 3.34 8.76
N SER A 77 -7.34 2.17 8.26
CA SER A 77 -8.59 1.52 8.67
C SER A 77 -8.44 0.71 9.96
N THR A 78 -7.33 -0.01 10.13
CA THR A 78 -7.16 -0.99 11.22
C THR A 78 -5.89 -0.81 12.05
N GLY A 79 -4.98 0.08 11.64
CA GLY A 79 -3.67 0.26 12.29
C GLY A 79 -2.69 -0.88 12.04
N ARG A 80 -2.95 -1.77 11.09
CA ARG A 80 -2.13 -2.95 10.78
C ARG A 80 -1.58 -2.90 9.37
N LEU A 81 -0.58 -3.74 9.11
CA LEU A 81 -0.02 -3.93 7.78
C LEU A 81 -0.87 -4.97 7.03
N LEU A 82 -1.28 -4.65 5.81
CA LEU A 82 -1.94 -5.62 4.93
C LEU A 82 -0.92 -6.68 4.50
N SER A 83 -1.19 -7.95 4.77
CA SER A 83 -0.30 -9.05 4.41
C SER A 83 -0.25 -9.30 2.89
N LEU A 84 0.88 -9.82 2.41
CA LEU A 84 1.01 -10.23 1.00
C LEU A 84 0.03 -11.35 0.64
N SER A 85 0.10 -12.46 1.38
CA SER A 85 -0.85 -13.58 1.30
C SER A 85 -2.03 -13.31 2.23
N GLY A 86 -3.27 -13.54 1.78
CA GLY A 86 -4.46 -13.25 2.59
C GLY A 86 -4.91 -11.78 2.56
N GLY A 87 -4.23 -10.94 1.76
CA GLY A 87 -4.49 -9.50 1.69
C GLY A 87 -4.28 -8.95 0.29
N VAL A 88 -3.03 -8.60 -0.05
CA VAL A 88 -2.71 -8.03 -1.37
C VAL A 88 -3.08 -8.98 -2.51
N ARG A 89 -2.61 -10.24 -2.46
CA ARG A 89 -2.84 -11.21 -3.54
C ARG A 89 -4.32 -11.55 -3.71
N ASP A 90 -5.06 -11.66 -2.62
CA ASP A 90 -6.47 -12.05 -2.60
C ASP A 90 -7.38 -10.98 -3.21
N ARG A 91 -6.94 -9.71 -3.19
CA ARG A 91 -7.65 -8.59 -3.82
C ARG A 91 -7.30 -8.38 -5.28
N LEU A 92 -6.27 -9.06 -5.79
CA LEU A 92 -5.80 -8.90 -7.16
C LEU A 92 -6.26 -10.05 -8.05
N PRO A 93 -6.45 -9.81 -9.36
CA PRO A 93 -6.84 -10.85 -10.28
C PRO A 93 -5.88 -12.03 -10.30
N SER A 94 -6.44 -13.24 -10.39
CA SER A 94 -5.65 -14.45 -10.65
C SER A 94 -4.89 -14.33 -11.96
N GLY A 95 -3.62 -14.77 -11.97
CA GLY A 95 -2.75 -14.70 -13.15
C GLY A 95 -1.76 -13.52 -13.14
N LEU A 96 -1.98 -12.51 -12.28
CA LEU A 96 -0.99 -11.46 -12.06
C LEU A 96 0.06 -11.91 -11.03
N LEU A 97 1.32 -11.97 -11.44
CA LEU A 97 2.40 -12.34 -10.54
C LEU A 97 2.79 -11.17 -9.63
N VAL A 98 2.36 -11.23 -8.37
CA VAL A 98 2.83 -10.31 -7.32
C VAL A 98 3.91 -10.98 -6.50
N SER A 99 5.15 -10.50 -6.64
CA SER A 99 6.28 -11.08 -5.91
C SER A 99 6.45 -10.50 -4.52
N GLN A 100 7.34 -11.13 -3.74
CA GLN A 100 7.79 -10.57 -2.48
C GLN A 100 8.50 -9.22 -2.65
N PHE A 101 9.28 -9.04 -3.73
CA PHE A 101 9.96 -7.77 -4.00
C PHE A 101 8.99 -6.63 -4.29
N ASP A 102 7.93 -6.88 -5.07
CA ASP A 102 6.92 -5.84 -5.35
C ASP A 102 6.23 -5.41 -4.06
N TYR A 103 5.94 -6.38 -3.19
CA TYR A 103 5.36 -6.13 -1.88
C TYR A 103 6.29 -5.34 -0.97
N LEU A 104 7.53 -5.80 -0.80
CA LEU A 104 8.51 -5.15 0.07
C LEU A 104 8.80 -3.72 -0.39
N LEU A 105 8.97 -3.48 -1.69
CA LEU A 105 9.21 -2.15 -2.23
C LEU A 105 8.01 -1.22 -2.00
N GLY A 106 6.78 -1.68 -2.25
CA GLY A 106 5.59 -0.88 -1.95
C GLY A 106 5.41 -0.59 -0.45
N VAL A 107 5.78 -1.52 0.43
CA VAL A 107 5.77 -1.32 1.89
C VAL A 107 6.89 -0.39 2.34
N CYS A 108 8.05 -0.40 1.68
CA CYS A 108 9.11 0.57 1.91
C CYS A 108 8.63 1.99 1.56
N ASP A 109 7.96 2.15 0.41
CA ASP A 109 7.42 3.46 0.01
C ASP A 109 6.31 3.95 0.96
N LEU A 110 5.46 3.04 1.44
CA LEU A 110 4.47 3.33 2.50
C LEU A 110 5.10 4.01 3.71
N SER A 111 6.29 3.58 4.14
CA SER A 111 6.94 4.17 5.32
C SER A 111 7.15 5.68 5.16
N GLY A 112 7.52 6.14 3.96
CA GLY A 112 7.67 7.56 3.64
C GLY A 112 6.35 8.32 3.62
N GLU A 113 5.26 7.68 3.18
CA GLU A 113 3.92 8.27 3.25
C GLU A 113 3.40 8.35 4.69
N LEU A 114 3.68 7.37 5.53
CA LEU A 114 3.31 7.41 6.95
C LEU A 114 4.04 8.53 7.70
N MET A 115 5.34 8.74 7.40
CA MET A 115 6.08 9.88 7.94
C MET A 115 5.45 11.21 7.51
N ARG A 116 5.05 11.33 6.24
CA ARG A 116 4.37 12.54 5.74
C ARG A 116 3.02 12.75 6.41
N LEU A 117 2.25 11.68 6.64
CA LEU A 117 1.00 11.74 7.39
C LEU A 117 1.23 12.25 8.81
N ALA A 118 2.23 11.70 9.52
CA ALA A 118 2.57 12.10 10.89
C ALA A 118 2.91 13.59 10.96
N LEU A 119 3.74 14.10 10.05
CA LEU A 119 4.06 15.53 9.99
C LEU A 119 2.82 16.41 9.77
N ASN A 120 1.96 16.01 8.82
CA ASN A 120 0.72 16.75 8.52
C ASN A 120 -0.27 16.73 9.69
N ALA A 121 -0.36 15.62 10.43
CA ALA A 121 -1.20 15.50 11.62
C ALA A 121 -0.67 16.34 12.78
N ALA A 122 0.64 16.25 13.06
CA ALA A 122 1.29 17.06 14.10
C ALA A 122 1.13 18.56 13.84
N ALA A 123 1.24 19.00 12.58
CA ALA A 123 1.00 20.40 12.19
C ALA A 123 -0.44 20.87 12.47
N LYS A 124 -1.40 19.95 12.60
CA LYS A 124 -2.80 20.20 12.96
C LYS A 124 -3.09 19.92 14.44
N ALA A 125 -2.06 19.77 15.27
CA ALA A 125 -2.14 19.42 16.70
C ALA A 125 -2.79 18.04 16.99
N ASP A 126 -2.81 17.13 16.01
CA ASP A 126 -3.09 15.70 16.22
C ASP A 126 -1.77 14.98 16.51
N PHE A 127 -1.52 14.71 17.79
CA PHE A 127 -0.31 14.01 18.25
C PHE A 127 -0.50 12.49 18.37
N ASP A 128 -1.76 12.01 18.38
CA ASP A 128 -2.08 10.59 18.44
C ASP A 128 -1.68 9.88 17.13
N THR A 129 -1.87 10.54 15.98
CA THR A 129 -1.47 9.99 14.68
C THR A 129 0.05 9.75 14.58
N PRO A 130 0.93 10.72 14.90
CA PRO A 130 2.37 10.50 14.98
C PRO A 130 2.78 9.33 15.90
N GLU A 131 2.18 9.20 17.09
CA GLU A 131 2.46 8.10 18.00
C GLU A 131 2.10 6.74 17.40
N ARG A 132 0.92 6.64 16.79
CA ARG A 132 0.49 5.43 16.07
C ARG A 132 1.40 5.09 14.90
N VAL A 133 1.83 6.09 14.14
CA VAL A 133 2.78 5.91 13.03
C VAL A 133 4.12 5.41 13.55
N LEU A 134 4.66 6.01 14.62
CA LEU A 134 5.91 5.60 15.22
C LEU A 134 5.86 4.14 15.70
N ALA A 135 4.83 3.77 16.44
CA ALA A 135 4.66 2.40 16.94
C ALA A 135 4.59 1.39 15.78
N PHE A 136 3.91 1.75 14.69
CA PHE A 136 3.83 0.92 13.50
C PHE A 136 5.19 0.77 12.79
N LEU A 137 5.91 1.87 12.59
CA LEU A 137 7.22 1.87 11.93
C LEU A 137 8.28 1.12 12.74
N GLN A 138 8.26 1.23 14.07
CA GLN A 138 9.14 0.46 14.95
C GLN A 138 8.90 -1.04 14.81
N LYS A 139 7.62 -1.46 14.75
CA LYS A 139 7.28 -2.87 14.52
C LYS A 139 7.74 -3.35 13.14
N LEU A 140 7.61 -2.50 12.12
CA LEU A 140 8.05 -2.81 10.75
C LEU A 140 9.58 -2.96 10.69
N LEU A 141 10.32 -2.04 11.30
CA LEU A 141 11.78 -2.10 11.39
C LEU A 141 12.25 -3.36 12.12
N GLY A 142 11.64 -3.69 13.26
CA GLY A 142 11.98 -4.91 14.00
C GLY A 142 11.81 -6.20 13.16
N CYS A 143 10.83 -6.24 12.26
CA CYS A 143 10.72 -7.35 11.30
C CYS A 143 11.88 -7.38 10.29
N CYS A 144 12.32 -6.22 9.81
CA CYS A 144 13.43 -6.13 8.85
C CYS A 144 14.77 -6.53 9.47
N GLU A 145 15.02 -6.19 10.74
CA GLU A 145 16.25 -6.56 11.46
C GLU A 145 16.43 -8.07 11.64
N THR A 146 15.34 -8.84 11.58
CA THR A 146 15.40 -10.31 11.62
C THR A 146 15.83 -10.94 10.30
N VAL A 147 15.90 -10.17 9.21
CA VAL A 147 16.40 -10.64 7.92
C VAL A 147 17.92 -10.74 8.02
N PRO A 148 18.51 -11.94 7.92
CA PRO A 148 19.95 -12.11 8.08
C PRO A 148 20.70 -11.32 7.00
N ASP A 149 21.73 -10.59 7.43
CA ASP A 149 22.65 -9.89 6.54
C ASP A 149 23.37 -10.92 5.67
N ARG A 150 22.95 -11.05 4.41
CA ARG A 150 23.75 -11.73 3.39
C ARG A 150 24.80 -10.74 2.94
N GLY A 151 25.87 -10.64 3.74
CA GLY A 151 27.10 -9.96 3.33
C GLY A 151 27.59 -10.51 1.98
N PRO A 152 28.48 -9.77 1.28
CA PRO A 152 28.92 -10.20 -0.05
C PRO A 152 29.65 -11.56 0.05
N ASP A 153 29.09 -12.56 -0.63
CA ASP A 153 29.76 -13.84 -0.95
C ASP A 153 30.95 -13.61 -1.90
#